data_AF-A0A918UME1-F1
#
_entry.id   AF-A0A918UME1-F1
#
_cell.length_a   1.000
_cell.length_b   1.000
_cell.length_c   1.000
_cell.angle_alpha   90.00
_cell.angle_beta   90.00
_cell.angle_gamma   90.00
#
_symmetry.space_group_name_H-M   'P 1'
#
loop_
_entity.id
_entity.type
_entity.pdbx_description
1 polymer ?
#
loop_
_entity_poly.entity_id
_entity_poly.type
_entity_poly.pdbx_seq_one_letter_code
_entity_poly.pdbx_strand_id
1 'polypeptide(L)'
;MARPAPRVAPATSATFPDSGPPVAVLSFMFSFMGTTVARIPDTFCLPFPADSRAGISAAPRARAPSSHDAGPVMDETEFWEIVDTTREAAEGDPEEHADLLVERLMRLDPDSVLDFARHFEARYNRAYTWDLWGAAAVLLGGASDDAFDYFRCWLIGQGREIFEGALHEPDALAELLDDFDEDIDGDGEELGYAADEAYEQLTGVVAPDLGITAQSAEPSGTPFDFDDEGVLASRFPRLWERFGND
;
A
#
# COMPACT_ATOMS: atom_id res chain seq x y z
N MET A 1 45.64 30.57 -57.12
CA MET A 1 45.05 30.45 -55.77
C MET A 1 46.17 30.05 -54.82
N ALA A 2 46.65 30.97 -53.97
CA ALA A 2 47.75 30.67 -53.06
C ALA A 2 47.71 31.58 -51.82
N ARG A 3 47.54 30.91 -50.67
CA ARG A 3 48.05 31.21 -49.30
C ARG A 3 47.44 32.38 -48.52
N PRO A 4 47.56 32.42 -47.17
CA PRO A 4 47.83 31.35 -46.18
C PRO A 4 46.95 31.41 -44.89
N ALA A 5 46.89 30.31 -44.13
CA ALA A 5 46.79 30.34 -42.64
C ALA A 5 48.23 30.16 -42.08
N PRO A 6 48.57 30.45 -40.80
CA PRO A 6 47.74 30.60 -39.60
C PRO A 6 48.15 31.78 -38.66
N ARG A 7 47.42 32.01 -37.56
CA ARG A 7 47.92 32.77 -36.41
C ARG A 7 47.54 32.09 -35.09
N VAL A 8 48.56 31.76 -34.31
CA VAL A 8 48.49 31.32 -32.90
C VAL A 8 49.14 32.42 -32.06
N ALA A 9 48.52 32.76 -30.92
CA ALA A 9 49.07 33.28 -29.65
C ALA A 9 48.05 34.16 -28.90
N PRO A 10 48.19 34.44 -27.59
CA PRO A 10 48.82 33.68 -26.50
C PRO A 10 47.91 33.55 -25.25
N ALA A 11 48.38 32.74 -24.29
CA ALA A 11 47.84 32.60 -22.94
C ALA A 11 47.96 33.91 -22.12
N THR A 12 46.99 34.15 -21.23
CA THR A 12 47.09 35.11 -20.13
C THR A 12 46.61 34.46 -18.84
N SER A 13 47.46 34.56 -17.82
CA SER A 13 47.32 34.06 -16.46
C SER A 13 46.80 35.16 -15.54
N ALA A 14 45.92 34.85 -14.58
CA ALA A 14 45.75 35.56 -13.29
C ALA A 14 44.67 34.86 -12.43
N THR A 15 45.08 34.09 -11.41
CA THR A 15 44.91 34.32 -9.95
C THR A 15 43.58 33.91 -9.29
N PHE A 16 43.70 32.92 -8.38
CA PHE A 16 42.88 32.56 -7.19
C PHE A 16 42.85 33.71 -6.14
N PRO A 17 41.98 33.74 -5.09
CA PRO A 17 41.46 32.65 -4.21
C PRO A 17 39.90 32.72 -4.04
N ASP A 18 39.14 31.97 -3.24
CA ASP A 18 39.32 31.31 -1.95
C ASP A 18 38.17 30.28 -1.72
N SER A 19 38.50 29.26 -0.94
CA SER A 19 37.76 28.22 -0.23
C SER A 19 36.23 28.30 -0.05
N GLY A 20 35.56 27.22 -0.44
CA GLY A 20 34.29 26.74 0.14
C GLY A 20 34.01 25.30 -0.33
N PRO A 21 33.81 24.30 0.56
CA PRO A 21 33.51 22.94 0.13
C PRO A 21 32.05 22.81 -0.36
N PRO A 22 31.76 21.87 -1.27
CA PRO A 22 30.44 21.68 -1.86
C PRO A 22 29.46 21.04 -0.86
N VAL A 23 28.23 21.56 -0.81
CA VAL A 23 27.08 20.84 -0.25
C VAL A 23 26.76 19.68 -1.18
N ALA A 24 27.22 18.50 -0.78
CA ALA A 24 26.87 17.24 -1.39
C ALA A 24 25.41 16.91 -1.08
N VAL A 25 24.68 16.58 -2.15
CA VAL A 25 23.39 15.91 -2.15
C VAL A 25 23.54 14.61 -1.37
N LEU A 26 22.86 14.47 -0.24
CA LEU A 26 22.77 13.23 0.52
C LEU A 26 21.67 12.36 -0.11
N SER A 27 21.99 11.75 -1.24
CA SER A 27 21.46 10.42 -1.56
C SER A 27 22.22 9.44 -0.67
N PHE A 28 21.60 8.98 0.42
CA PHE A 28 22.17 7.88 1.19
C PHE A 28 21.69 6.57 0.58
N MET A 29 22.56 6.01 -0.26
CA MET A 29 22.55 4.58 -0.57
C MET A 29 22.82 3.80 0.72
N PHE A 30 21.89 2.94 1.12
CA PHE A 30 22.25 1.79 1.95
C PHE A 30 22.29 0.55 1.06
N SER A 31 23.50 0.22 0.59
CA SER A 31 23.80 -1.12 0.13
C SER A 31 25.17 -1.56 0.64
N PHE A 32 25.13 -2.68 1.38
CA PHE A 32 26.18 -3.64 1.70
C PHE A 32 27.31 -3.27 2.69
N MET A 33 27.11 -3.70 3.94
CA MET A 33 28.13 -4.51 4.61
C MET A 33 27.46 -5.69 5.34
N GLY A 34 27.77 -6.90 4.87
CA GLY A 34 27.21 -8.15 5.38
C GLY A 34 27.36 -8.31 6.89
N THR A 35 26.23 -8.37 7.56
CA THR A 35 26.03 -9.10 8.80
C THR A 35 24.69 -9.81 8.60
N THR A 36 24.71 -11.12 8.73
CA THR A 36 23.58 -12.05 8.69
C THR A 36 22.22 -11.36 8.80
N VAL A 37 21.49 -11.27 7.69
CA VAL A 37 20.03 -11.08 7.71
C VAL A 37 19.52 -12.24 8.55
N ALA A 38 19.14 -11.93 9.79
CA ALA A 38 18.21 -12.77 10.50
C ALA A 38 16.94 -12.70 9.66
N ARG A 39 16.77 -13.75 8.86
CA ARG A 39 15.51 -14.15 8.24
C ARG A 39 14.39 -13.76 9.20
N ILE A 40 13.59 -12.77 8.83
CA ILE A 40 12.30 -12.54 9.46
C ILE A 40 11.60 -13.89 9.32
N PRO A 41 11.30 -14.60 10.42
CA PRO A 41 10.70 -15.91 10.30
C PRO A 41 9.34 -15.75 9.64
N ASP A 42 9.10 -16.60 8.62
CA ASP A 42 7.86 -16.84 7.88
C ASP A 42 6.72 -17.28 8.83
N THR A 43 6.38 -16.46 9.82
CA THR A 43 5.44 -16.78 10.89
C THR A 43 4.89 -15.52 11.53
N PHE A 44 4.12 -14.73 10.80
CA PHE A 44 3.17 -13.82 11.46
C PHE A 44 1.88 -13.57 10.65
N CYS A 45 1.39 -14.60 9.97
CA CYS A 45 -0.05 -14.76 9.80
C CYS A 45 -0.59 -15.35 11.12
N LEU A 46 -0.96 -14.48 12.07
CA LEU A 46 -1.68 -14.87 13.27
C LEU A 46 -2.94 -14.02 13.42
N PRO A 47 -4.10 -14.62 13.73
CA PRO A 47 -5.32 -13.88 14.02
C PRO A 47 -5.14 -13.02 15.27
N PHE A 48 -5.62 -11.78 15.21
CA PHE A 48 -5.77 -10.87 16.35
C PHE A 48 -6.37 -11.61 17.57
N PRO A 49 -5.66 -11.76 18.70
CA PRO A 49 -6.21 -12.45 19.86
C PRO A 49 -6.92 -11.48 20.81
N ALA A 50 -8.21 -11.78 21.04
CA ALA A 50 -9.04 -11.17 22.07
C ALA A 50 -8.75 -11.72 23.49
N ASP A 51 -8.57 -10.78 24.42
CA ASP A 51 -8.82 -10.73 25.88
C ASP A 51 -8.45 -11.92 26.81
N SER A 52 -7.77 -11.60 27.93
CA SER A 52 -8.11 -12.08 29.28
C SER A 52 -7.44 -11.26 30.40
N ARG A 53 -8.23 -10.38 31.02
CA ARG A 53 -8.09 -9.73 32.34
C ARG A 53 -7.14 -10.36 33.38
N ALA A 54 -6.32 -9.52 34.04
CA ALA A 54 -6.48 -9.08 35.45
C ALA A 54 -5.17 -8.49 36.04
N GLY A 55 -5.24 -7.29 36.65
CA GLY A 55 -4.17 -6.77 37.51
C GLY A 55 -4.16 -5.24 37.66
N ILE A 56 -5.04 -4.69 38.50
CA ILE A 56 -5.08 -3.26 38.82
C ILE A 56 -3.92 -2.90 39.76
N SER A 57 -3.08 -1.94 39.37
CA SER A 57 -2.27 -1.15 40.30
C SER A 57 -2.31 0.33 39.89
N ALA A 58 -2.80 1.17 40.79
CA ALA A 58 -3.11 2.58 40.55
C ALA A 58 -1.85 3.47 40.57
N ALA A 59 -1.51 4.04 39.42
CA ALA A 59 -0.58 5.16 39.27
C ALA A 59 -1.34 6.51 39.32
N PRO A 60 -0.69 7.63 39.70
CA PRO A 60 -1.38 8.89 39.95
C PRO A 60 -1.93 9.49 38.64
N ARG A 61 -3.22 9.87 38.69
CA ARG A 61 -4.00 10.42 37.57
C ARG A 61 -3.30 11.62 36.92
N ALA A 62 -2.70 11.40 35.75
CA ALA A 62 -2.62 12.45 34.74
C ALA A 62 -4.04 12.81 34.31
N ARG A 63 -4.34 14.11 34.25
CA ARG A 63 -5.64 14.63 33.84
C ARG A 63 -5.87 14.23 32.38
N ALA A 64 -6.84 13.35 32.14
CA ALA A 64 -7.25 12.99 30.79
C ALA A 64 -7.62 14.27 30.01
N PRO A 65 -7.15 14.45 28.77
CA PRO A 65 -7.66 15.50 27.90
C PRO A 65 -9.17 15.32 27.76
N SER A 66 -9.91 16.43 27.89
CA SER A 66 -11.36 16.47 27.73
C SER A 66 -11.76 16.01 26.33
N SER A 67 -12.74 15.12 26.25
CA SER A 67 -13.28 14.44 25.06
C SER A 67 -14.02 15.34 24.07
N HIS A 68 -13.55 16.57 23.86
CA HIS A 68 -14.17 17.57 22.97
C HIS A 68 -13.18 18.22 22.00
N ASP A 69 -12.01 17.61 21.79
CA ASP A 69 -11.01 18.10 20.83
C ASP A 69 -10.41 16.95 20.00
N ALA A 70 -11.20 15.90 19.75
CA ALA A 70 -10.92 15.06 18.59
C ALA A 70 -11.31 15.91 17.37
N GLY A 71 -10.40 16.06 16.41
CA GLY A 71 -10.71 16.68 15.13
C GLY A 71 -11.93 16.01 14.48
N PRO A 72 -12.50 16.59 13.41
CA PRO A 72 -13.51 15.89 12.63
C PRO A 72 -12.94 14.54 12.20
N VAL A 73 -13.65 13.46 12.54
CA VAL A 73 -13.33 12.09 12.13
C VAL A 73 -13.23 12.05 10.61
N MET A 74 -12.18 11.43 10.07
CA MET A 74 -12.02 11.29 8.61
C MET A 74 -13.25 10.58 8.03
N ASP A 75 -13.88 11.20 7.03
CA ASP A 75 -15.01 10.59 6.35
C ASP A 75 -14.58 9.70 5.18
N GLU A 76 -15.55 8.99 4.61
CA GLU A 76 -15.29 8.05 3.51
C GLU A 76 -14.73 8.76 2.26
N THR A 77 -15.17 9.99 2.00
CA THR A 77 -14.73 10.75 0.83
C THR A 77 -13.28 11.15 0.98
N GLU A 78 -12.88 11.65 2.15
CA GLU A 78 -11.49 12.02 2.42
C GLU A 78 -10.54 10.83 2.34
N PHE A 79 -10.95 9.64 2.83
CA PHE A 79 -10.18 8.40 2.66
C PHE A 79 -9.88 8.12 1.18
N TRP A 80 -10.91 8.15 0.34
CA TRP A 80 -10.76 7.86 -1.09
C TRP A 80 -9.95 8.93 -1.81
N GLU A 81 -10.10 10.21 -1.45
CA GLU A 81 -9.27 11.29 -1.99
C GLU A 81 -7.78 11.08 -1.67
N ILE A 82 -7.44 10.61 -0.47
CA ILE A 82 -6.05 10.28 -0.12
C ILE A 82 -5.53 9.15 -1.00
N VAL A 83 -6.28 8.04 -1.12
CA VAL A 83 -5.89 6.89 -1.95
C VAL A 83 -5.72 7.27 -3.42
N ASP A 84 -6.68 8.02 -3.98
CA ASP A 84 -6.67 8.43 -5.38
C ASP A 84 -5.49 9.36 -5.68
N THR A 85 -5.25 10.36 -4.82
CA THR A 85 -4.15 11.32 -5.06
C THR A 85 -2.78 10.69 -4.96
N THR A 86 -2.57 9.69 -4.11
CA THR A 86 -1.29 8.98 -4.02
C THR A 86 -1.13 7.96 -5.14
N ARG A 87 -2.22 7.31 -5.59
CA ARG A 87 -2.20 6.42 -6.76
C ARG A 87 -1.83 7.18 -8.02
N GLU A 88 -2.47 8.33 -8.26
CA GLU A 88 -2.18 9.17 -9.43
C GLU A 88 -0.72 9.64 -9.47
N ALA A 89 -0.13 9.91 -8.30
CA ALA A 89 1.27 10.32 -8.19
C ALA A 89 2.26 9.15 -8.37
N ALA A 90 1.85 7.92 -8.07
CA ALA A 90 2.65 6.70 -8.24
C ALA A 90 2.65 6.17 -9.69
N GLU A 91 1.83 6.74 -10.57
CA GLU A 91 1.73 6.36 -11.99
C GLU A 91 1.43 4.86 -12.22
N GLY A 92 0.76 4.21 -11.27
CA GLY A 92 0.34 2.81 -11.34
C GLY A 92 1.26 1.80 -10.65
N ASP A 93 2.38 2.23 -10.07
CA ASP A 93 3.28 1.36 -9.30
C ASP A 93 2.78 1.17 -7.84
N PRO A 94 2.48 -0.06 -7.39
CA PRO A 94 1.95 -0.28 -6.03
C PRO A 94 2.93 -0.01 -4.90
N GLU A 95 4.23 -0.25 -5.11
CA GLU A 95 5.28 -0.02 -4.10
C GLU A 95 5.46 1.49 -3.88
N GLU A 96 5.60 2.25 -4.98
CA GLU A 96 5.63 3.72 -4.92
C GLU A 96 4.32 4.31 -4.38
N HIS A 97 3.17 3.67 -4.67
CA HIS A 97 1.88 4.10 -4.12
C HIS A 97 1.86 3.97 -2.60
N ALA A 98 2.38 2.88 -2.04
CA ALA A 98 2.49 2.70 -0.60
C ALA A 98 3.40 3.76 0.04
N ASP A 99 4.58 4.02 -0.53
CA ASP A 99 5.51 5.05 -0.05
C ASP A 99 4.85 6.44 -0.04
N LEU A 100 4.21 6.83 -1.14
CA LEU A 100 3.50 8.11 -1.24
C LEU A 100 2.29 8.19 -0.30
N LEU A 101 1.64 7.07 -0.03
CA LEU A 101 0.57 6.97 0.95
C LEU A 101 1.08 7.23 2.37
N VAL A 102 2.18 6.58 2.77
CA VAL A 102 2.86 6.84 4.05
C VAL A 102 3.21 8.33 4.16
N GLU A 103 3.87 8.91 3.16
CA GLU A 103 4.24 10.32 3.16
C GLU A 103 3.04 11.27 3.30
N ARG A 104 1.90 10.91 2.69
CA ARG A 104 0.69 11.70 2.74
C ARG A 104 0.03 11.62 4.12
N LEU A 105 0.03 10.43 4.73
CA LEU A 105 -0.53 10.17 6.07
C LEU A 105 0.32 10.82 7.17
N MET A 106 1.64 10.87 7.02
CA MET A 106 2.55 11.59 7.94
C MET A 106 2.32 13.10 8.03
N ARG A 107 1.51 13.67 7.12
CA ARG A 107 1.11 15.09 7.16
C ARG A 107 -0.20 15.32 7.93
N LEU A 108 -0.84 14.25 8.39
CA LEU A 108 -2.04 14.27 9.21
C LEU A 108 -1.66 14.16 10.70
N ASP A 109 -2.64 14.40 11.58
CA ASP A 109 -2.49 14.06 12.99
C ASP A 109 -2.72 12.55 13.22
N PRO A 110 -2.20 11.98 14.32
CA PRO A 110 -2.30 10.54 14.57
C PRO A 110 -3.73 9.99 14.65
N ASP A 111 -4.71 10.78 15.13
CA ASP A 111 -6.10 10.31 15.20
C ASP A 111 -6.69 10.15 13.79
N SER A 112 -6.39 11.08 12.88
CA SER A 112 -6.76 10.99 11.46
C SER A 112 -6.11 9.80 10.75
N VAL A 113 -4.86 9.44 11.09
CA VAL A 113 -4.21 8.22 10.55
C VAL A 113 -4.92 6.96 11.02
N LEU A 114 -5.37 6.92 12.28
CA LEU A 114 -6.16 5.79 12.78
C LEU A 114 -7.55 5.74 12.14
N ASP A 115 -8.16 6.87 11.80
CA ASP A 115 -9.40 6.87 11.03
C ASP A 115 -9.20 6.33 9.61
N PHE A 116 -8.09 6.70 8.95
CA PHE A 116 -7.71 6.10 7.66
C PHE A 116 -7.55 4.58 7.78
N ALA A 117 -6.83 4.09 8.80
CA ALA A 117 -6.66 2.66 9.05
C ALA A 117 -8.02 1.95 9.23
N ARG A 118 -8.95 2.54 9.99
CA ARG A 118 -10.32 1.99 10.15
C ARG A 118 -11.06 1.89 8.83
N HIS A 119 -10.91 2.88 7.95
CA HIS A 119 -11.53 2.87 6.62
C HIS A 119 -10.92 1.79 5.73
N PHE A 120 -9.59 1.68 5.72
CA PHE A 120 -8.88 0.64 4.98
C PHE A 120 -9.34 -0.75 5.43
N GLU A 121 -9.33 -1.01 6.73
CA GLU A 121 -9.68 -2.33 7.26
C GLU A 121 -11.15 -2.69 7.13
N ALA A 122 -12.04 -1.71 7.18
CA ALA A 122 -13.44 -1.95 6.83
C ALA A 122 -13.61 -2.46 5.39
N ARG A 123 -12.77 -1.98 4.45
CA ARG A 123 -12.80 -2.39 3.04
C ARG A 123 -12.09 -3.71 2.82
N TYR A 124 -10.94 -3.90 3.44
CA TYR A 124 -10.20 -5.17 3.43
C TYR A 124 -11.10 -6.33 3.89
N ASN A 125 -11.85 -6.13 4.98
CA ASN A 125 -12.83 -7.09 5.48
C ASN A 125 -14.03 -7.30 4.53
N ARG A 126 -14.53 -6.25 3.88
CA ARG A 126 -15.62 -6.35 2.90
C ARG A 126 -15.21 -7.12 1.64
N ALA A 127 -13.95 -7.02 1.24
CA ALA A 127 -13.40 -7.70 0.07
C ALA A 127 -13.15 -9.20 0.28
N TYR A 128 -13.29 -9.70 1.52
CA TYR A 128 -13.11 -11.12 1.82
C TYR A 128 -14.32 -11.97 1.39
N THR A 129 -14.37 -12.25 0.09
CA THR A 129 -15.45 -13.00 -0.56
C THR A 129 -14.89 -14.07 -1.48
N TRP A 130 -15.59 -15.21 -1.60
CA TRP A 130 -15.18 -16.28 -2.53
C TRP A 130 -15.18 -15.81 -3.99
N ASP A 131 -16.10 -14.94 -4.38
CA ASP A 131 -16.21 -14.47 -5.77
C ASP A 131 -15.04 -13.53 -6.13
N LEU A 132 -14.59 -12.65 -5.23
CA LEU A 132 -13.38 -11.85 -5.46
C LEU A 132 -12.12 -12.70 -5.47
N TRP A 133 -12.04 -13.74 -4.64
CA TRP A 133 -10.90 -14.65 -4.65
C TRP A 133 -10.79 -15.36 -6.00
N GLY A 134 -11.90 -15.86 -6.55
CA GLY A 134 -11.88 -16.45 -7.88
C GLY A 134 -11.48 -15.46 -8.97
N ALA A 135 -11.91 -14.19 -8.88
CA ALA A 135 -11.47 -13.16 -9.82
C ALA A 135 -9.96 -12.87 -9.72
N ALA A 136 -9.42 -12.80 -8.49
CA ALA A 136 -7.98 -12.68 -8.24
C ALA A 136 -7.22 -13.88 -8.81
N ALA A 137 -7.74 -15.10 -8.64
CA ALA A 137 -7.14 -16.31 -9.20
C ALA A 137 -7.08 -16.29 -10.74
N VAL A 138 -8.06 -15.68 -11.42
CA VAL A 138 -7.98 -15.52 -12.88
C VAL A 138 -6.92 -14.49 -13.27
N LEU A 139 -6.86 -13.35 -12.57
CA LEU A 139 -5.91 -12.27 -12.87
C LEU A 139 -4.45 -12.66 -12.59
N LEU A 140 -4.21 -13.40 -11.51
CA LEU A 140 -2.88 -13.76 -11.02
C LEU A 140 -2.40 -15.15 -11.49
N GLY A 141 -3.18 -15.86 -12.32
CA GLY A 141 -2.87 -17.25 -12.69
C GLY A 141 -2.90 -18.24 -11.51
N GLY A 142 -3.68 -17.92 -10.48
CA GLY A 142 -3.81 -18.63 -9.20
C GLY A 142 -3.66 -17.68 -8.02
N ALA A 143 -4.34 -17.96 -6.91
CA ALA A 143 -4.27 -17.12 -5.71
C ALA A 143 -4.26 -17.97 -4.44
N SER A 144 -3.11 -18.03 -3.77
CA SER A 144 -3.02 -18.50 -2.38
C SER A 144 -3.72 -17.54 -1.43
N ASP A 145 -3.87 -17.93 -0.15
CA ASP A 145 -4.38 -17.04 0.91
C ASP A 145 -3.60 -15.71 0.95
N ASP A 146 -2.26 -15.78 0.98
CA ASP A 146 -1.41 -14.58 1.02
C ASP A 146 -1.55 -13.73 -0.26
N ALA A 147 -1.56 -14.35 -1.44
CA ALA A 147 -1.73 -13.61 -2.70
C ALA A 147 -3.10 -12.92 -2.77
N PHE A 148 -4.15 -13.55 -2.22
CA PHE A 148 -5.46 -12.92 -2.14
C PHE A 148 -5.49 -11.76 -1.12
N ASP A 149 -4.74 -11.87 -0.02
CA ASP A 149 -4.60 -10.77 0.94
C ASP A 149 -3.95 -9.55 0.29
N TYR A 150 -2.86 -9.75 -0.46
CA TYR A 150 -2.16 -8.69 -1.18
C TYR A 150 -3.04 -8.07 -2.27
N PHE A 151 -3.75 -8.92 -3.03
CA PHE A 151 -4.70 -8.46 -4.04
C PHE A 151 -5.81 -7.57 -3.46
N ARG A 152 -6.32 -7.90 -2.26
CA ARG A 152 -7.34 -7.08 -1.60
C ARG A 152 -6.78 -5.70 -1.21
N CYS A 153 -5.53 -5.62 -0.76
CA CYS A 153 -4.88 -4.34 -0.49
C CYS A 153 -4.65 -3.54 -1.76
N TRP A 154 -4.14 -4.17 -2.82
CA TRP A 154 -3.98 -3.56 -4.15
C TRP A 154 -5.31 -3.04 -4.70
N LEU A 155 -6.39 -3.84 -4.59
CA LEU A 155 -7.72 -3.47 -5.07
C LEU A 155 -8.29 -2.24 -4.34
N ILE A 156 -7.96 -2.06 -3.05
CA ILE A 156 -8.29 -0.81 -2.33
C ILE A 156 -7.47 0.35 -2.90
N GLY A 157 -6.19 0.13 -3.20
CA GLY A 157 -5.30 1.11 -3.85
C GLY A 157 -5.81 1.61 -5.20
N GLN A 158 -6.49 0.76 -5.96
CA GLN A 158 -7.14 1.11 -7.25
C GLN A 158 -8.26 2.16 -7.12
N GLY A 159 -8.67 2.50 -5.90
CA GLY A 159 -9.62 3.58 -5.63
C GLY A 159 -11.08 3.13 -5.70
N ARG A 160 -11.98 4.08 -5.43
CA ARG A 160 -13.37 3.78 -5.10
C ARG A 160 -14.13 3.07 -6.21
N GLU A 161 -13.97 3.53 -7.45
CA GLU A 161 -14.75 3.06 -8.59
C GLU A 161 -14.44 1.59 -8.89
N ILE A 162 -13.15 1.25 -8.98
CA ILE A 162 -12.69 -0.11 -9.23
C ILE A 162 -13.03 -1.02 -8.05
N PHE A 163 -12.76 -0.58 -6.82
CA PHE A 163 -13.05 -1.36 -5.62
C PHE A 163 -14.54 -1.71 -5.48
N GLU A 164 -15.44 -0.72 -5.54
CA GLU A 164 -16.88 -0.96 -5.40
C GLU A 164 -17.46 -1.70 -6.62
N GLY A 165 -16.91 -1.47 -7.82
CA GLY A 165 -17.25 -2.21 -9.03
C GLY A 165 -16.93 -3.70 -8.90
N ALA A 166 -15.72 -4.01 -8.42
CA ALA A 166 -15.27 -5.38 -8.18
C ALA A 166 -16.07 -6.09 -7.09
N LEU A 167 -16.44 -5.38 -6.01
CA LEU A 167 -17.32 -5.95 -4.98
C LEU A 167 -18.73 -6.25 -5.50
N HIS A 168 -19.23 -5.45 -6.45
CA HIS A 168 -20.55 -5.64 -7.02
C HIS A 168 -20.58 -6.80 -8.02
N GLU A 169 -19.59 -6.83 -8.91
CA GLU A 169 -19.48 -7.79 -10.01
C GLU A 169 -17.99 -8.04 -10.31
N PRO A 170 -17.36 -9.06 -9.69
CA PRO A 170 -15.92 -9.28 -9.84
C PRO A 170 -15.47 -9.49 -11.29
N ASP A 171 -16.29 -10.11 -12.13
CA ASP A 171 -16.02 -10.28 -13.57
C ASP A 171 -15.95 -8.94 -14.34
N ALA A 172 -16.49 -7.85 -13.79
CA ALA A 172 -16.38 -6.52 -14.38
C ALA A 172 -14.97 -5.92 -14.27
N LEU A 173 -14.08 -6.51 -13.47
CA LEU A 173 -12.65 -6.14 -13.47
C LEU A 173 -12.03 -6.25 -14.86
N ALA A 174 -12.56 -7.13 -15.73
CA ALA A 174 -12.16 -7.22 -17.13
C ALA A 174 -12.39 -5.95 -17.94
N GLU A 175 -13.28 -5.05 -17.50
CA GLU A 175 -13.58 -3.78 -18.15
C GLU A 175 -13.09 -2.58 -17.32
N LEU A 176 -13.03 -2.72 -15.99
CA LEU A 176 -12.59 -1.67 -15.08
C LEU A 176 -11.08 -1.47 -15.06
N LEU A 177 -10.31 -2.54 -15.30
CA LEU A 177 -8.85 -2.48 -15.39
C LEU A 177 -8.44 -2.16 -16.83
N ASP A 178 -7.64 -1.12 -17.03
CA ASP A 178 -7.14 -0.75 -18.36
C ASP A 178 -6.07 -1.73 -18.85
N ASP A 179 -5.14 -2.12 -17.99
CA ASP A 179 -4.14 -3.17 -18.20
C ASP A 179 -3.94 -3.94 -16.88
N PHE A 180 -3.27 -5.09 -16.93
CA PHE A 180 -2.90 -5.85 -15.73
C PHE A 180 -1.58 -6.58 -15.99
N ASP A 181 -0.52 -6.17 -15.29
CA ASP A 181 0.79 -6.80 -15.31
C ASP A 181 0.93 -7.71 -14.10
N GLU A 182 0.86 -9.03 -14.26
CA GLU A 182 0.90 -10.00 -13.15
C GLU A 182 2.18 -9.94 -12.28
N ASP A 183 3.27 -9.34 -12.80
CA ASP A 183 4.51 -9.17 -12.05
C ASP A 183 4.48 -7.95 -11.10
N ILE A 184 3.53 -7.03 -11.29
CA ILE A 184 3.44 -5.74 -10.56
C ILE A 184 2.06 -5.56 -9.94
N ASP A 185 1.01 -5.74 -10.73
CA ASP A 185 -0.38 -5.58 -10.32
C ASP A 185 -0.88 -6.73 -9.46
N GLY A 186 -1.74 -6.39 -8.50
CA GLY A 186 -2.30 -7.36 -7.56
C GLY A 186 -1.41 -7.67 -6.37
N ASP A 187 -0.15 -7.20 -6.36
CA ASP A 187 0.65 -7.10 -5.14
C ASP A 187 0.45 -5.72 -4.51
N GLY A 188 0.08 -5.71 -3.24
CA GLY A 188 -0.26 -4.48 -2.52
C GLY A 188 -0.08 -4.63 -1.02
N GLU A 189 0.77 -5.56 -0.58
CA GLU A 189 1.04 -5.80 0.83
C GLU A 189 1.37 -4.49 1.57
N GLU A 190 2.25 -3.67 1.01
CA GLU A 190 2.76 -2.43 1.58
C GLU A 190 1.67 -1.38 1.77
N LEU A 191 0.66 -1.34 0.89
CA LEU A 191 -0.51 -0.46 1.04
C LEU A 191 -1.28 -0.76 2.33
N GLY A 192 -1.34 -2.03 2.73
CA GLY A 192 -1.97 -2.46 3.97
C GLY A 192 -1.23 -1.97 5.22
N TYR A 193 0.08 -1.82 5.15
CA TYR A 193 0.90 -1.35 6.28
C TYR A 193 1.06 0.17 6.37
N ALA A 194 0.70 0.91 5.31
CA ALA A 194 1.00 2.34 5.21
C ALA A 194 0.49 3.18 6.41
N ALA A 195 -0.69 2.85 6.94
CA ALA A 195 -1.27 3.57 8.07
C ALA A 195 -0.56 3.26 9.40
N ASP A 196 -0.21 1.99 9.63
CA ASP A 196 0.52 1.56 10.82
C ASP A 196 1.93 2.16 10.83
N GLU A 197 2.59 2.14 9.67
CA GLU A 197 3.89 2.77 9.50
C GLU A 197 3.84 4.28 9.77
N ALA A 198 2.91 5.00 9.13
CA ALA A 198 2.75 6.44 9.34
C ALA A 198 2.46 6.77 10.81
N TYR A 199 1.63 5.98 11.48
CA TYR A 199 1.32 6.17 12.90
C TYR A 199 2.55 5.94 13.78
N GLU A 200 3.31 4.87 13.53
CA GLU A 200 4.54 4.59 14.27
C GLU A 200 5.59 5.69 14.05
N GLN A 201 5.76 6.19 12.83
CA GLN A 201 6.68 7.29 12.54
C GLN A 201 6.27 8.60 13.26
N LEU A 202 4.96 8.90 13.34
CA LEU A 202 4.44 10.10 13.99
C LEU A 202 4.54 10.05 15.52
N THR A 203 4.33 8.88 16.11
CA THR A 203 4.12 8.74 17.56
C THR A 203 5.27 8.03 18.28
N GLY A 204 6.09 7.28 17.55
CA GLY A 204 7.13 6.40 18.08
C GLY A 204 6.60 5.15 18.77
N VAL A 205 5.34 4.77 18.56
CA VAL A 205 4.72 3.56 19.12
C VAL A 205 3.87 2.85 18.07
N VAL A 206 3.73 1.54 18.21
CA VAL A 206 2.85 0.71 17.37
C VAL A 206 1.40 1.19 17.46
N ALA A 207 0.70 1.15 16.32
CA ALA A 207 -0.71 1.49 16.24
C ALA A 207 -1.56 0.68 17.25
N PRO A 208 -2.49 1.32 17.96
CA PRO A 208 -3.40 0.63 18.85
C PRO A 208 -4.46 -0.16 18.07
N ASP A 209 -5.14 -1.07 18.76
CA ASP A 209 -6.34 -1.73 18.25
C ASP A 209 -7.37 -0.71 17.75
N LEU A 210 -7.86 -0.91 16.52
CA LEU A 210 -8.75 0.04 15.84
C LEU A 210 -10.18 0.04 16.39
N GLY A 211 -10.55 -0.95 17.21
CA GLY A 211 -11.89 -1.11 17.77
C GLY A 211 -12.96 -1.52 16.75
N ILE A 212 -12.54 -2.04 15.59
CA ILE A 212 -13.43 -2.55 14.54
C ILE A 212 -13.71 -4.04 14.73
N THR A 213 -14.74 -4.54 14.04
CA THR A 213 -15.02 -5.99 14.06
C THR A 213 -13.93 -6.72 13.29
N ALA A 214 -13.34 -7.73 13.89
CA ALA A 214 -12.36 -8.59 13.22
C ALA A 214 -12.98 -9.24 11.97
N GLN A 215 -12.12 -9.52 10.99
CA GLN A 215 -12.48 -10.31 9.82
C GLN A 215 -13.13 -11.64 10.21
N SER A 216 -14.04 -12.13 9.38
CA SER A 216 -14.56 -13.49 9.54
C SER A 216 -13.46 -14.52 9.23
N ALA A 217 -13.54 -15.68 9.86
CA ALA A 217 -12.56 -16.76 9.65
C ALA A 217 -12.59 -17.37 8.25
N GLU A 218 -13.69 -17.16 7.51
CA GLU A 218 -13.90 -17.70 6.17
C GLU A 218 -14.42 -16.59 5.26
N PRO A 219 -14.11 -16.62 3.95
CA PRO A 219 -14.68 -15.70 3.00
C PRO A 219 -16.19 -15.81 2.95
N SER A 220 -16.86 -14.67 2.77
CA SER A 220 -18.30 -14.65 2.58
C SER A 220 -18.69 -15.12 1.17
N GLY A 221 -19.95 -15.54 1.01
CA GLY A 221 -20.46 -16.08 -0.25
C GLY A 221 -20.48 -17.61 -0.29
N THR A 222 -20.55 -18.18 -1.50
CA THR A 222 -20.58 -19.63 -1.68
C THR A 222 -19.20 -20.12 -2.14
N PRO A 223 -18.52 -21.00 -1.39
CA PRO A 223 -17.24 -21.54 -1.82
C PRO A 223 -17.39 -22.30 -3.13
N PHE A 224 -16.35 -22.22 -3.96
CA PHE A 224 -16.20 -23.00 -5.17
C PHE A 224 -14.73 -23.33 -5.37
N ASP A 225 -14.47 -24.30 -6.23
CA ASP A 225 -13.12 -24.72 -6.58
C ASP A 225 -12.54 -23.70 -7.57
N PHE A 226 -11.68 -22.79 -7.07
CA PHE A 226 -10.96 -21.83 -7.90
C PHE A 226 -9.65 -22.41 -8.46
N ASP A 227 -9.32 -23.67 -8.17
CA ASP A 227 -8.26 -24.41 -8.89
C ASP A 227 -8.81 -25.08 -10.18
N ASP A 228 -10.15 -25.12 -10.35
CA ASP A 228 -10.79 -25.62 -11.58
C ASP A 228 -10.97 -24.49 -12.60
N GLU A 229 -10.10 -24.46 -13.60
CA GLU A 229 -10.13 -23.53 -14.73
C GLU A 229 -11.50 -23.47 -15.43
N GLY A 230 -12.20 -24.61 -15.55
CA GLY A 230 -13.53 -24.66 -16.16
C GLY A 230 -14.60 -23.97 -15.31
N VAL A 231 -14.47 -24.03 -13.98
CA VAL A 231 -15.30 -23.27 -13.04
C VAL A 231 -14.99 -21.78 -13.14
N LEU A 232 -13.71 -21.40 -13.17
CA LEU A 232 -13.29 -20.00 -13.33
C LEU A 232 -13.80 -19.41 -14.65
N ALA A 233 -13.57 -20.09 -15.78
CA ALA A 233 -14.05 -19.66 -17.10
C ALA A 233 -15.57 -19.50 -17.18
N SER A 234 -16.32 -20.34 -16.45
CA SER A 234 -17.77 -20.27 -16.42
C SER A 234 -18.31 -19.15 -15.53
N ARG A 235 -17.60 -18.81 -14.44
CA ARG A 235 -17.99 -17.80 -13.46
C ARG A 235 -17.54 -16.40 -13.85
N PHE A 236 -16.35 -16.28 -14.43
CA PHE A 236 -15.70 -15.04 -14.81
C PHE A 236 -15.40 -15.03 -16.32
N PRO A 237 -16.42 -15.10 -17.18
CA PRO A 237 -16.21 -15.26 -18.62
C PRO A 237 -15.45 -14.10 -19.25
N ARG A 238 -15.61 -12.86 -18.77
CA ARG A 238 -14.91 -11.69 -19.33
C ARG A 238 -13.48 -11.64 -18.86
N LEU A 239 -13.23 -11.87 -17.57
CA LEU A 239 -11.85 -11.97 -17.05
C LEU A 239 -11.12 -13.13 -17.71
N TRP A 240 -11.77 -14.28 -17.87
CA TRP A 240 -11.17 -15.44 -18.52
C TRP A 240 -10.83 -15.21 -19.98
N GLU A 241 -11.73 -14.57 -20.74
CA GLU A 241 -11.46 -14.22 -22.14
C GLU A 241 -10.25 -13.29 -22.27
N ARG A 242 -10.08 -12.37 -21.32
CA ARG A 242 -9.05 -11.33 -21.38
C ARG A 242 -7.70 -11.75 -20.78
N PHE A 243 -7.70 -12.47 -19.66
CA PHE A 243 -6.51 -12.76 -18.86
C PHE A 243 -6.27 -14.26 -18.61
N GLY A 244 -7.28 -15.12 -18.78
CA GLY A 244 -7.20 -16.54 -18.41
C GLY A 244 -6.63 -17.49 -19.47
N ASN A 245 -6.06 -16.99 -20.58
CA ASN A 245 -5.67 -17.82 -21.75
C ASN A 245 -4.16 -17.86 -22.06
N ASP A 246 -3.29 -17.42 -21.15
CA ASP A 246 -1.84 -17.45 -21.36
C ASP A 246 -1.15 -18.73 -20.84
#